data_AF-A0A967M272-F1
#
_entry.id   AF-A0A967M272-F1
#
_cell.length_a   1.000
_cell.length_b   1.000
_cell.length_c   1.000
_cell.angle_alpha   90.00
_cell.angle_beta   90.00
_cell.angle_gamma   90.00
#
_symmetry.space_group_name_H-M   'P 1'
#
loop_
_entity.id
_entity.type
_entity.pdbx_description
1 polymer ?
#
loop_
_entity_poly.entity_id
_entity_poly.type
_entity_poly.pdbx_seq_one_letter_code
_entity_poly.pdbx_strand_id
1 'polypeptide(L)' 'IYKKQMADSGKPDNVLDKIAEGKLNKFFEENCLLEQPYIREPKTNVEEIIKELSGQVGEKIEVRRFTRYELGEGIEKEEA' A
#
# COMPACT_ATOMS: atom_id res chain seq x y z
N ILE A 1 4.59 4.70 16.08
CA ILE A 1 5.13 3.32 16.17
C ILE A 1 6.49 3.22 15.48
N TYR A 2 6.60 3.58 14.20
CA TYR A 2 7.86 3.50 13.44
C TYR A 2 9.01 4.36 14.00
N LYS A 3 8.76 5.60 14.46
CA LYS A 3 9.79 6.42 15.14
C LYS A 3 10.25 5.80 16.47
N LYS A 4 9.31 5.28 17.28
CA LYS A 4 9.62 4.60 18.55
C LYS A 4 10.48 3.34 18.37
N GLN A 5 10.24 2.57 17.30
CA GLN A 5 11.07 1.40 16.97
C GLN A 5 12.53 1.73 16.68
N MET A 6 12.85 3.00 16.38
CA MET A 6 14.20 3.44 16.04
C MET A 6 14.75 4.50 16.99
N ALA A 7 14.02 4.86 18.04
CA ALA A 7 14.45 5.85 19.03
C ALA A 7 15.77 5.44 19.72
N ASP A 8 16.00 4.13 19.89
CA ASP A 8 17.21 3.59 20.53
C ASP A 8 18.38 3.39 19.55
N SER A 9 18.21 3.74 18.26
CA SER A 9 19.20 3.46 17.22
C SER A 9 20.36 4.47 17.13
N GLY A 10 20.35 5.51 17.98
CA GLY A 10 21.41 6.52 18.07
C GLY A 10 21.57 7.42 16.82
N LYS A 11 20.63 7.35 15.87
CA LYS A 11 20.65 8.17 14.65
C LYS A 11 20.05 9.56 14.90
N PRO A 12 20.48 10.61 14.18
CA PRO A 12 19.90 11.94 14.30
C PRO A 12 18.41 11.96 13.93
N ASP A 13 17.62 12.81 14.58
CA ASP A 13 16.16 12.87 14.43
C ASP A 13 15.69 13.04 12.99
N ASN A 14 16.40 13.83 12.17
CA ASN A 14 16.07 14.02 10.76
C ASN A 14 16.20 12.74 9.92
N VAL A 15 17.07 11.81 10.31
CA VAL A 15 17.23 10.50 9.67
C VAL A 15 16.12 9.57 10.12
N LEU A 16 15.80 9.57 11.42
CA LEU A 16 14.71 8.77 11.98
C LEU A 16 13.36 9.12 11.34
N ASP A 17 13.14 10.41 11.08
CA ASP A 17 11.93 10.91 10.44
C ASP A 17 11.80 10.42 9.00
N LYS A 18 12.87 10.55 8.21
CA LYS A 18 12.89 10.02 6.83
C LYS A 18 12.68 8.51 6.76
N ILE A 19 13.23 7.76 7.72
CA ILE A 19 13.04 6.31 7.76
C ILE A 19 11.59 5.97 8.11
N ALA A 20 10.99 6.67 9.07
CA ALA A 20 9.60 6.48 9.43
C ALA A 20 8.66 6.81 8.28
N GLU A 21 8.94 7.88 7.54
CA GLU A 21 8.22 8.27 6.33
C GLU A 21 8.34 7.20 5.23
N GLY A 22 9.54 6.71 4.93
CA GLY A 22 9.72 5.65 3.95
C GLY A 22 8.98 4.35 4.30
N LYS A 23 8.96 3.98 5.59
CA LYS A 23 8.16 2.83 6.07
C LYS A 23 6.67 3.06 5.92
N LEU A 24 6.20 4.30 6.14
CA LEU A 24 4.81 4.65 5.99
C LEU A 24 4.38 4.62 4.52
N ASN A 25 5.20 5.16 3.62
CA ASN A 25 4.96 5.11 2.17
C ASN A 25 4.90 3.67 1.68
N LYS A 26 5.85 2.83 2.11
CA LYS A 26 5.82 1.40 1.79
C LYS A 26 4.55 0.70 2.29
N PHE A 27 4.08 1.04 3.48
CA PHE A 27 2.81 0.51 3.97
C PHE A 27 1.63 0.88 3.07
N PHE A 28 1.58 2.13 2.58
CA PHE A 28 0.54 2.55 1.63
C PHE A 28 0.64 1.79 0.30
N GLU A 29 1.84 1.68 -0.28
CA GLU A 29 2.08 0.91 -1.51
C GLU A 29 1.69 -0.58 -1.38
N GLU A 30 1.81 -1.19 -0.20
CA GLU A 30 1.48 -2.60 0.01
C GLU A 30 0.02 -2.83 0.39
N ASN A 31 -0.65 -1.88 1.06
CA ASN A 31 -1.96 -2.12 1.70
C ASN A 31 -3.11 -1.29 1.11
N CYS A 32 -2.82 -0.21 0.39
CA CYS A 32 -3.85 0.66 -0.18
C CYS A 32 -3.97 0.42 -1.68
N LEU A 33 -5.13 -0.10 -2.10
CA LEU A 33 -5.39 -0.49 -3.49
C LEU A 33 -4.97 0.55 -4.53
N LEU A 34 -5.24 1.84 -4.27
CA LEU A 34 -4.94 2.92 -5.21
C LEU A 34 -3.44 3.18 -5.38
N GLU A 35 -2.65 2.97 -4.33
CA GLU A 35 -1.20 3.18 -4.29
C GLU A 35 -0.42 1.93 -4.73
N GLN A 36 -1.08 0.78 -4.79
CA GLN A 36 -0.46 -0.47 -5.22
C GLN A 36 -0.02 -0.40 -6.69
N PRO A 37 1.12 -1.01 -7.04
CA PRO A 37 1.52 -1.16 -8.43
C PRO A 37 0.51 -2.04 -9.18
N TYR A 38 0.18 -1.65 -10.41
CA TYR A 38 -0.77 -2.40 -11.21
C TYR A 38 -0.15 -3.73 -11.69
N ILE A 39 -0.86 -4.84 -11.49
CA ILE A 39 -0.31 -6.19 -11.74
C ILE A 39 0.14 -6.42 -13.19
N ARG A 40 -0.49 -5.75 -14.17
CA ARG A 40 -0.12 -5.86 -15.59
C ARG A 40 0.94 -4.84 -16.01
N GLU A 41 1.06 -3.74 -15.27
CA GLU A 41 2.05 -2.69 -15.52
C GLU A 41 2.61 -2.18 -14.19
N PRO A 42 3.62 -2.86 -13.62
CA PRO A 42 4.08 -2.58 -12.26
C PRO A 42 4.77 -1.22 -12.07
N LYS A 43 4.95 -0.45 -13.14
CA LYS A 43 5.55 0.90 -13.10
C LYS A 43 4.53 1.99 -12.77
N THR A 44 3.24 1.66 -12.86
CA THR A 44 2.12 2.59 -12.77
C THR A 44 1.23 2.10 -11.62
N ASN A 45 0.75 3.00 -10.77
CA ASN A 45 -0.15 2.59 -9.69
C ASN A 45 -1.60 2.46 -10.18
N VAL A 46 -2.45 1.81 -9.38
CA VAL A 46 -3.85 1.58 -9.76
C VAL A 46 -4.62 2.90 -9.94
N GLU A 47 -4.31 3.94 -9.15
CA GLU A 47 -4.96 5.25 -9.29
C GLU A 47 -4.70 5.89 -10.67
N GLU A 48 -3.47 5.84 -11.15
CA GLU A 48 -3.08 6.34 -12.47
C GLU A 48 -3.82 5.59 -13.59
N ILE A 49 -3.93 4.26 -13.48
CA ILE A 49 -4.69 3.44 -14.44
C ILE A 49 -6.18 3.83 -14.44
N ILE A 50 -6.77 4.08 -13.27
CA ILE A 50 -8.16 4.54 -13.17
C ILE A 50 -8.33 5.92 -13.82
N LYS A 51 -7.38 6.85 -13.60
CA LYS A 51 -7.40 8.19 -14.21
C LYS A 51 -7.29 8.12 -15.73
N GLU A 52 -6.37 7.30 -16.25
CA GLU A 52 -6.21 7.10 -17.70
C GLU A 52 -7.50 6.56 -18.31
N LEU A 53 -8.08 5.51 -17.72
CA LEU A 53 -9.33 4.91 -18.19
C LEU A 53 -10.49 5.90 -18.12
N SER A 54 -10.58 6.69 -17.05
CA SER A 54 -11.59 7.74 -16.91
C SER A 54 -11.48 8.79 -18.03
N GLY A 55 -10.26 9.17 -18.41
CA GLY A 55 -10.01 10.05 -19.55
C GLY A 55 -10.38 9.44 -20.90
N GLN A 56 -10.12 8.14 -21.10
CA GLN A 56 -10.48 7.42 -22.33
C GLN A 56 -12.00 7.23 -22.50
N VAL A 57 -12.70 6.96 -21.40
CA VAL A 57 -14.15 6.74 -21.40
C VAL A 57 -14.93 8.07 -21.42
N GLY A 58 -14.35 9.15 -20.89
CA GLY A 58 -14.99 10.45 -20.79
C GLY A 58 -15.96 10.58 -19.61
N GLU A 59 -15.94 9.61 -18.69
CA GLU A 59 -16.75 9.61 -17.47
C GLU A 59 -15.87 9.32 -16.25
N LYS A 60 -16.31 9.78 -15.07
CA LYS A 60 -15.61 9.53 -13.81
C LYS A 60 -15.71 8.05 -13.44
N ILE A 61 -14.56 7.40 -13.30
CA ILE A 61 -14.46 6.02 -12.82
C ILE A 61 -13.86 6.04 -11.41
N GLU A 62 -14.48 5.29 -10.49
CA GLU A 62 -14.00 5.17 -9.11
C GLU A 62 -14.23 3.76 -8.55
N VAL A 63 -13.32 3.29 -7.70
CA VAL A 63 -13.50 2.05 -6.93
C VAL A 63 -14.23 2.39 -5.64
N ARG A 64 -15.52 2.04 -5.57
CA ARG A 64 -16.34 2.31 -4.37
C ARG A 64 -16.02 1.39 -3.20
N ARG A 65 -15.87 0.09 -3.47
CA ARG A 65 -15.59 -0.96 -2.48
C ARG A 65 -15.12 -2.23 -3.18
N PHE A 66 -14.30 -3.02 -2.49
CA PHE A 66 -13.91 -4.35 -2.92
C PHE A 66 -13.92 -5.31 -1.72
N THR A 67 -13.93 -6.60 -2.00
CA THR A 67 -13.79 -7.66 -1.00
C THR A 67 -12.91 -8.74 -1.60
N ARG A 68 -11.92 -9.22 -0.84
CA ARG A 68 -11.05 -10.32 -1.20
C ARG A 68 -11.38 -11.48 -0.26
N TYR A 69 -11.60 -12.66 -0.83
CA TYR A 69 -11.76 -13.90 -0.07
C TYR A 69 -10.54 -14.77 -0.34
N GLU A 70 -9.94 -15.30 0.72
CA GLU A 70 -8.87 -16.29 0.63
C GLU A 70 -9.24 -17.53 1.46
N LEU A 71 -9.04 -18.71 0.86
CA LEU A 71 -9.36 -19.97 1.52
C LEU A 71 -8.44 -20.16 2.73
N GLY A 72 -9.03 -20.28 3.92
CA GLY A 72 -8.28 -20.44 5.17
C GLY A 72 -7.84 -19.13 5.82
N GLU A 73 -8.26 -17.97 5.29
CA GLU A 73 -8.04 -16.68 5.94
C GLU A 73 -8.69 -16.67 7.33
N GLY A 74 -7.89 -16.40 8.37
CA GLY A 74 -8.33 -16.38 9.77
C GLY A 74 -8.54 -17.77 10.42
N ILE A 75 -8.18 -18.87 9.75
CA ILE A 75 -8.21 -20.21 10.36
C ILE A 75 -6.84 -20.50 10.97
N GLU A 76 -6.79 -20.76 12.29
CA GLU A 76 -5.59 -21.28 12.94
C GLU A 76 -5.33 -22.71 12.43
N LYS A 77 -4.17 -22.94 11.82
CA LYS A 77 -3.75 -24.28 11.41
C LYS A 77 -3.19 -25.01 12.63
N GLU A 78 -3.68 -26.21 12.92
CA GLU A 78 -3.00 -27.11 13.83
C GLU A 78 -1.63 -27.47 13.22
N GLU A 79 -0.55 -27.17 13.94
CA GLU A 79 0.80 -27.61 13.57
C GLU A 79 0.84 -29.15 13.65
N ALA A 80 1.22 -29.79 12.55
CA ALA A 80 1.39 -31.24 12.44
C ALA A 80 2.83 -31.68 12.72
#